data_AF-A0A2B7WSS0-F1
#
_entry.id   AF-A0A2B7WSS0-F1
#
_cell.length_a   1.000
_cell.length_b   1.000
_cell.length_c   1.000
_cell.angle_alpha   90.00
_cell.angle_beta   90.00
_cell.angle_gamma   90.00
#
_symmetry.space_group_name_H-M   'P 1'
#
loop_
_entity.id
_entity.type
_entity.pdbx_description
1 polymer ?
#
loop_
_entity_poly.entity_id
_entity_poly.type
_entity_poly.pdbx_seq_one_letter_code
_entity_poly.pdbx_strand_id
1 'polypeptide(L)'
;MKSLVFVLAGLTCLFGQSMGLSEKGWILDDSCKTSKDPRKENLIAQMADSAFEMANLAHDELEKQLSGKQKDVDIQNALKWMFLPDNKGPKDIVLPEFDKLRSTLQNVTELSKRLPDTTSRWKNPNVVIIYCTLDRFKKRKNGDWSDKAAKLVIPDADYQACFPQTPNAKKGVAWTNVQYNHPEHASHLQLCPWWVDLIMEAKYVTFKDLPKKALLGPAEWERKMKQAGWNGVPIDTVGLFDRTFLHELTHTRYAGETFDNAYKWKPCRDLAKKDIPGIDEKSAQRNADSIAFAGLAIRLNKYRQRPLRVLEDGMFEIK
;
A
#
# COMPACT_ATOMS: atom_id res chain seq x y z
N MET A 1 -60.71 -27.78 20.24
CA MET A 1 -59.96 -26.97 21.22
C MET A 1 -58.87 -27.83 21.86
N LYS A 2 -57.66 -27.83 21.30
CA LYS A 2 -56.42 -28.23 21.98
C LYS A 2 -55.29 -27.41 21.37
N SER A 3 -54.78 -26.47 22.16
CA SER A 3 -53.63 -25.62 21.84
C SER A 3 -52.36 -26.45 21.88
N LEU A 4 -51.52 -26.34 20.86
CA LEU A 4 -50.16 -26.87 20.86
C LEU A 4 -49.20 -25.69 20.75
N VAL A 5 -48.56 -25.35 21.87
CA VAL A 5 -47.50 -24.35 21.96
C VAL A 5 -46.18 -25.09 21.74
N PHE A 6 -45.49 -24.81 20.64
CA PHE A 6 -44.12 -25.24 20.43
C PHE A 6 -43.16 -24.12 20.85
N VAL A 7 -42.46 -24.32 21.96
CA VAL A 7 -41.30 -23.52 22.38
C VAL A 7 -40.06 -24.20 21.77
N LEU A 8 -39.49 -23.61 20.73
CA LEU A 8 -38.14 -23.97 20.26
C LEU A 8 -37.12 -23.03 20.90
N ALA A 9 -36.50 -23.49 21.99
CA ALA A 9 -35.27 -22.92 22.52
C ALA A 9 -34.09 -23.49 21.72
N GLY A 10 -33.70 -22.78 20.65
CA GLY A 10 -32.51 -23.08 19.87
C GLY A 10 -31.28 -22.46 20.51
N LEU A 11 -30.47 -23.28 21.18
CA LEU A 11 -29.18 -22.96 21.77
C LEU A 11 -28.20 -22.50 20.68
N THR A 12 -27.91 -21.21 20.58
CA THR A 12 -26.81 -20.69 19.75
C THR A 12 -25.48 -20.91 20.47
N CYS A 13 -24.85 -22.07 20.23
CA CYS A 13 -23.43 -22.25 20.53
C CYS A 13 -22.61 -21.34 19.62
N LEU A 14 -22.32 -20.12 20.08
CA LEU A 14 -21.25 -19.29 19.57
C LEU A 14 -19.91 -19.98 19.90
N PHE A 15 -19.49 -20.91 19.05
CA PHE A 15 -18.10 -21.32 19.01
C PHE A 15 -17.28 -20.10 18.56
N GLY A 16 -16.72 -19.39 19.53
CA GLY A 16 -15.62 -18.46 19.32
C GLY A 16 -14.42 -19.26 18.85
N GLN A 17 -14.39 -19.62 17.57
CA GLN A 17 -13.13 -19.96 16.91
C GLN A 17 -12.28 -18.71 17.00
N SER A 18 -11.28 -18.72 17.90
CA SER A 18 -10.13 -17.85 17.75
C SER A 18 -9.56 -18.19 16.38
N MET A 19 -9.88 -17.40 15.36
CA MET A 19 -9.21 -17.46 14.09
C MET A 19 -7.74 -17.24 14.43
N GLY A 20 -6.97 -18.34 14.44
CA GLY A 20 -5.54 -18.27 14.61
C GLY A 20 -5.06 -17.31 13.55
N LEU A 21 -4.58 -16.14 13.98
CA LEU A 21 -3.97 -15.16 13.09
C LEU A 21 -2.87 -15.94 12.37
N SER A 22 -3.09 -16.31 11.11
CA SER A 22 -2.05 -16.91 10.31
C SER A 22 -0.90 -15.92 10.34
N GLU A 23 0.26 -16.34 10.85
CA GLU A 23 1.39 -15.43 10.89
C GLU A 23 1.71 -15.00 9.45
N LYS A 24 2.03 -13.73 9.24
CA LYS A 24 2.30 -13.15 7.92
C LYS A 24 3.75 -12.66 7.91
N GLY A 25 4.33 -12.41 6.73
CA GLY A 25 5.69 -11.87 6.60
C GLY A 25 5.83 -10.41 7.06
N TRP A 26 4.88 -9.95 7.87
CA TRP A 26 4.89 -8.66 8.53
C TRP A 26 4.39 -8.79 9.97
N ILE A 27 4.87 -7.89 10.82
CA ILE A 27 4.59 -7.84 12.24
C ILE A 27 4.18 -6.43 12.60
N LEU A 28 3.07 -6.27 13.33
CA LEU A 28 2.77 -5.00 14.01
C LEU A 28 3.59 -4.89 15.28
N ASP A 29 4.35 -3.82 15.36
CA ASP A 29 4.97 -3.40 16.60
C ASP A 29 3.91 -2.97 17.62
N ASP A 30 4.26 -3.03 18.91
CA ASP A 30 3.34 -2.65 19.98
C ASP A 30 2.97 -1.16 19.94
N SER A 31 3.72 -0.30 19.23
CA SER A 31 3.31 1.08 18.93
C SER A 31 2.00 1.18 18.12
N CYS A 32 1.60 0.11 17.44
CA CYS A 32 0.31 0.00 16.75
C CYS A 32 -0.83 -0.48 17.67
N LYS A 33 -0.49 -1.05 18.83
CA LYS A 33 -1.44 -1.58 19.80
C LYS A 33 -1.65 -0.55 20.89
N THR A 34 -2.89 -0.11 21.08
CA THR A 34 -3.20 0.79 22.19
C THR A 34 -4.34 0.18 22.99
N SER A 35 -4.17 0.08 24.31
CA SER A 35 -5.26 -0.33 25.20
C SER A 35 -6.45 0.64 25.16
N LYS A 36 -6.21 1.88 24.71
CA LYS A 36 -7.21 2.94 24.57
C LYS A 36 -8.07 2.82 23.32
N ASP A 37 -7.52 2.28 22.23
CA ASP A 37 -8.24 2.09 20.97
C ASP A 37 -7.77 0.82 20.23
N PRO A 38 -8.42 -0.34 20.46
CA PRO A 38 -8.10 -1.58 19.75
C PRO A 38 -8.48 -1.54 18.26
N ARG A 39 -9.24 -0.53 17.81
CA ARG A 39 -9.58 -0.39 16.38
C ARG A 39 -8.35 -0.04 15.55
N LYS A 40 -7.36 0.65 16.14
CA LYS A 40 -6.12 1.04 15.46
C LYS A 40 -5.37 -0.17 14.93
N GLU A 41 -5.12 -1.17 15.78
CA GLU A 41 -4.41 -2.39 15.39
C GLU A 41 -5.14 -3.11 14.24
N ASN A 42 -6.45 -3.32 14.39
CA ASN A 42 -7.27 -3.97 13.37
C ASN A 42 -7.28 -3.21 12.05
N LEU A 43 -7.36 -1.87 12.10
CA LEU A 43 -7.39 -1.04 10.90
C LEU A 43 -6.06 -1.10 10.14
N ILE A 44 -4.94 -0.99 10.83
CA ILE A 44 -3.61 -1.11 10.22
C ILE A 44 -3.40 -2.50 9.64
N ALA A 45 -3.83 -3.55 10.35
CA ALA A 45 -3.79 -4.91 9.83
C ALA A 45 -4.62 -5.08 8.54
N GLN A 46 -5.84 -4.52 8.52
CA GLN A 46 -6.70 -4.53 7.34
C GLN A 46 -6.10 -3.77 6.16
N MET A 47 -5.41 -2.65 6.41
CA MET A 47 -4.73 -1.88 5.37
C MET A 47 -3.55 -2.67 4.77
N ALA A 48 -2.73 -3.30 5.62
CA ALA A 48 -1.65 -4.17 5.17
C ALA A 48 -2.20 -5.32 4.31
N ASP A 49 -3.24 -6.01 4.78
CA ASP A 49 -3.90 -7.09 4.04
C ASP A 49 -4.48 -6.62 2.70
N SER A 50 -5.11 -5.45 2.70
CA SER A 50 -5.66 -4.84 1.50
C SER A 50 -4.57 -4.52 0.48
N ALA A 51 -3.36 -4.13 0.92
CA ALA A 51 -2.22 -3.90 0.04
C ALA A 51 -1.66 -5.20 -0.56
N PHE A 52 -1.57 -6.29 0.22
CA PHE A 52 -1.19 -7.61 -0.30
C PHE A 52 -2.20 -8.15 -1.31
N GLU A 53 -3.51 -8.00 -1.05
CA GLU A 53 -4.55 -8.34 -2.00
C GLU A 53 -4.40 -7.53 -3.31
N MET A 54 -4.09 -6.25 -3.20
CA MET A 54 -3.85 -5.37 -4.35
C MET A 54 -2.63 -5.82 -5.16
N ALA A 55 -1.53 -6.17 -4.49
CA ALA A 55 -0.32 -6.68 -5.13
C ALA A 55 -0.57 -8.01 -5.85
N ASN A 56 -1.24 -8.97 -5.20
CA ASN A 56 -1.57 -10.26 -5.80
C ASN A 56 -2.46 -10.09 -7.03
N LEU A 57 -3.51 -9.27 -6.94
CA LEU A 57 -4.37 -8.99 -8.07
C LEU A 57 -3.60 -8.35 -9.24
N ALA A 58 -2.73 -7.38 -8.94
CA ALA A 58 -1.91 -6.72 -9.96
C ALA A 58 -0.95 -7.70 -10.64
N HIS A 59 -0.31 -8.59 -9.86
CA HIS A 59 0.55 -9.65 -10.37
C HIS A 59 -0.22 -10.60 -11.29
N ASP A 60 -1.37 -11.12 -10.84
CA ASP A 60 -2.18 -12.07 -11.62
C ASP A 60 -2.69 -11.46 -12.93
N GLU A 61 -3.12 -10.19 -12.92
CA GLU A 61 -3.55 -9.50 -14.13
C GLU A 61 -2.40 -9.17 -15.07
N LEU A 62 -1.20 -8.84 -14.54
CA LEU A 62 0.01 -8.67 -15.33
C LEU A 62 0.41 -9.97 -16.05
N GLU A 63 0.42 -11.10 -15.34
CA GLU A 63 0.71 -12.43 -15.93
C GLU A 63 -0.26 -12.80 -17.05
N LYS A 64 -1.54 -12.46 -16.89
CA LYS A 64 -2.56 -12.63 -17.95
C LYS A 64 -2.27 -11.79 -19.19
N GLN A 65 -1.82 -10.53 -19.00
CA GLN A 65 -1.44 -9.66 -20.13
C GLN A 65 -0.18 -10.20 -20.83
N LEU A 66 0.86 -10.53 -20.08
CA LEU A 66 2.15 -11.00 -20.61
C LEU A 66 2.04 -12.34 -21.35
N SER A 67 1.21 -13.26 -20.85
CA SER A 67 0.97 -14.55 -21.50
C SER A 67 0.04 -14.47 -22.72
N GLY A 68 -0.61 -13.32 -22.95
CA GLY A 68 -1.61 -13.15 -24.01
C GLY A 68 -2.91 -13.96 -23.81
N LYS A 69 -3.06 -14.67 -22.69
CA LYS A 69 -4.23 -15.51 -22.38
C LYS A 69 -5.51 -14.69 -22.22
N GLN A 70 -5.40 -13.47 -21.70
CA GLN A 70 -6.53 -12.56 -21.54
C GLN A 70 -6.04 -11.13 -21.76
N LYS A 71 -6.58 -10.48 -22.80
CA LYS A 71 -6.32 -9.07 -23.07
C LYS A 71 -7.45 -8.23 -22.50
N ASP A 72 -7.13 -7.38 -21.54
CA ASP A 72 -8.06 -6.39 -20.98
C ASP A 72 -7.50 -5.00 -21.29
N VAL A 73 -8.13 -4.30 -22.23
CA VAL A 73 -7.62 -3.04 -22.76
C VAL A 73 -7.43 -1.98 -21.67
N ASP A 74 -8.26 -2.00 -20.63
CA ASP A 74 -8.18 -1.00 -19.58
C ASP A 74 -7.04 -1.30 -18.60
N ILE A 75 -6.76 -2.58 -18.34
CA ILE A 75 -5.54 -2.98 -17.61
C ILE A 75 -4.30 -2.63 -18.42
N GLN A 76 -4.31 -2.92 -19.72
CA GLN A 76 -3.18 -2.60 -20.60
C GLN A 76 -2.94 -1.09 -20.66
N ASN A 77 -4.00 -0.28 -20.65
CA ASN A 77 -3.89 1.17 -20.57
C ASN A 77 -3.30 1.62 -19.23
N ALA A 78 -3.76 1.07 -18.10
CA ALA A 78 -3.18 1.38 -16.78
C ALA A 78 -1.68 1.03 -16.72
N LEU A 79 -1.29 -0.15 -17.21
CA LEU A 79 0.12 -0.57 -17.29
C LEU A 79 0.92 0.32 -18.25
N LYS A 80 0.37 0.64 -19.42
CA LYS A 80 0.99 1.58 -20.37
C LYS A 80 1.24 2.92 -19.70
N TRP A 81 0.24 3.49 -19.04
CA TRP A 81 0.37 4.81 -18.45
C TRP A 81 1.43 4.86 -17.35
N MET A 82 1.58 3.80 -16.55
CA MET A 82 2.52 3.79 -15.45
C MET A 82 3.93 3.33 -15.82
N PHE A 83 4.14 2.64 -16.96
CA PHE A 83 5.44 2.02 -17.26
C PHE A 83 5.94 2.14 -18.70
N LEU A 84 5.13 2.64 -19.64
CA LEU A 84 5.53 2.73 -21.05
C LEU A 84 5.56 4.18 -21.57
N PRO A 85 6.54 4.49 -22.45
CA PRO A 85 6.58 5.76 -23.16
C PRO A 85 5.40 5.91 -24.14
N ASP A 86 5.10 7.15 -24.54
CA ASP A 86 3.91 7.48 -25.36
C ASP A 86 3.92 6.83 -26.75
N ASN A 87 5.11 6.57 -27.29
CA ASN A 87 5.30 5.90 -28.57
C ASN A 87 5.07 4.38 -28.50
N LYS A 88 4.92 3.80 -27.31
CA LYS A 88 4.55 2.40 -27.10
C LYS A 88 3.06 2.26 -26.80
N GLY A 89 2.50 1.14 -27.22
CA GLY A 89 1.09 0.78 -27.05
C GLY A 89 0.89 -0.43 -26.13
N PRO A 90 -0.38 -0.78 -25.88
CA PRO A 90 -0.75 -1.99 -25.14
C PRO A 90 -0.07 -3.30 -25.58
N LYS A 91 0.26 -3.41 -26.88
CA LYS A 91 0.94 -4.58 -27.46
C LYS A 91 2.40 -4.72 -27.05
N ASP A 92 3.00 -3.65 -26.53
CA ASP A 92 4.42 -3.59 -26.15
C ASP A 92 4.63 -3.97 -24.67
N ILE A 93 3.58 -4.43 -23.98
CA ILE A 93 3.67 -5.05 -22.65
C ILE A 93 4.28 -6.44 -22.82
N VAL A 94 5.60 -6.52 -22.73
CA VAL A 94 6.39 -7.75 -22.93
C VAL A 94 7.34 -8.01 -21.76
N LEU A 95 7.74 -9.27 -21.60
CA LEU A 95 8.46 -9.75 -20.41
C LEU A 95 9.76 -9.00 -20.07
N PRO A 96 10.68 -8.69 -21.01
CA PRO A 96 11.89 -7.97 -20.63
C PRO A 96 11.60 -6.58 -20.06
N GLU A 97 10.54 -5.95 -20.52
CA GLU A 97 10.16 -4.60 -20.11
C GLU A 97 9.29 -4.58 -18.86
N PHE A 98 8.87 -5.72 -18.31
CA PHE A 98 7.98 -5.78 -17.14
C PHE A 98 8.51 -6.72 -16.04
N ASP A 99 9.69 -7.31 -16.21
CA ASP A 99 10.24 -8.30 -15.28
C ASP A 99 10.45 -7.72 -13.88
N LYS A 100 10.88 -6.46 -13.78
CA LYS A 100 11.07 -5.80 -12.49
C LYS A 100 9.74 -5.54 -11.79
N LEU A 101 8.72 -5.07 -12.51
CA LEU A 101 7.37 -4.93 -11.95
C LEU A 101 6.83 -6.28 -11.49
N ARG A 102 6.95 -7.31 -12.34
CA ARG A 102 6.48 -8.67 -12.07
C ARG A 102 7.10 -9.23 -10.80
N SER A 103 8.44 -9.25 -10.73
CA SER A 103 9.17 -9.76 -9.57
C SER A 103 8.86 -8.96 -8.30
N THR A 104 8.71 -7.64 -8.39
CA THR A 104 8.33 -6.81 -7.24
C THR A 104 6.94 -7.18 -6.70
N LEU A 105 5.93 -7.26 -7.57
CA LEU A 105 4.57 -7.65 -7.17
C LEU A 105 4.49 -9.10 -6.66
N GLN A 106 5.24 -10.01 -7.29
CA GLN A 106 5.37 -11.40 -6.85
C GLN A 106 5.98 -11.45 -5.45
N ASN A 107 7.07 -10.72 -5.20
CA ASN A 107 7.72 -10.71 -3.90
C ASN A 107 6.83 -10.10 -2.81
N VAL A 108 6.12 -9.00 -3.10
CA VAL A 108 5.12 -8.48 -2.14
C VAL A 108 4.04 -9.53 -1.85
N THR A 109 3.56 -10.24 -2.88
CA THR A 109 2.58 -11.33 -2.70
C THR A 109 3.13 -12.45 -1.82
N GLU A 110 4.39 -12.86 -2.02
CA GLU A 110 5.02 -13.91 -1.22
C GLU A 110 5.31 -13.49 0.22
N LEU A 111 5.52 -12.19 0.51
CA LEU A 111 5.59 -11.70 1.90
C LEU A 111 4.32 -12.02 2.67
N SER A 112 3.14 -11.95 2.04
CA SER A 112 1.87 -12.23 2.72
C SER A 112 1.73 -13.69 3.18
N LYS A 113 2.46 -14.62 2.56
CA LYS A 113 2.33 -16.07 2.77
C LYS A 113 3.38 -16.63 3.73
N ARG A 114 4.43 -15.87 4.04
CA ARG A 114 5.55 -16.34 4.85
C ARG A 114 5.23 -16.25 6.34
N LEU A 115 5.52 -17.31 7.08
CA LEU A 115 5.57 -17.27 8.53
C LEU A 115 6.92 -16.67 8.93
N PRO A 116 6.95 -15.61 9.76
CA PRO A 116 8.21 -15.11 10.31
C PRO A 116 8.76 -16.17 11.26
N ASP A 117 10.03 -16.54 11.10
CA ASP A 117 10.71 -17.26 12.18
C ASP A 117 10.77 -16.35 13.41
N THR A 118 9.93 -16.65 14.41
CA THR A 118 9.74 -15.83 15.59
C THR A 118 10.96 -15.80 16.51
N THR A 119 11.94 -16.70 16.31
CA THR A 119 13.14 -16.78 17.16
C THR A 119 14.04 -15.54 17.04
N SER A 120 13.94 -14.79 15.93
CA SER A 120 14.57 -13.47 15.81
C SER A 120 13.88 -12.63 14.74
N ARG A 121 12.69 -12.06 15.06
CA ARG A 121 11.93 -11.17 14.14
C ARG A 121 12.76 -10.02 13.55
N TRP A 122 13.84 -9.63 14.22
CA TRP A 122 14.75 -8.57 13.82
C TRP A 122 15.80 -9.01 12.79
N LYS A 123 16.15 -10.30 12.73
CA LYS A 123 17.19 -10.87 11.86
C LYS A 123 16.59 -11.72 10.75
N ASN A 124 15.56 -11.19 10.10
CA ASN A 124 14.97 -11.84 8.94
C ASN A 124 14.66 -10.79 7.87
N PRO A 125 15.38 -10.77 6.73
CA PRO A 125 15.17 -9.77 5.69
C PRO A 125 13.84 -9.94 4.93
N ASN A 126 13.17 -11.08 5.16
CA ASN A 126 11.87 -11.40 4.59
C ASN A 126 10.72 -11.00 5.52
N VAL A 127 11.02 -10.25 6.60
CA VAL A 127 10.03 -9.73 7.54
C VAL A 127 9.97 -8.22 7.45
N VAL A 128 8.75 -7.69 7.52
CA VAL A 128 8.47 -6.25 7.62
C VAL A 128 7.94 -5.94 9.01
N ILE A 129 8.55 -4.99 9.70
CA ILE A 129 8.07 -4.53 11.01
C ILE A 129 7.40 -3.18 10.83
N ILE A 130 6.11 -3.10 11.16
CA ILE A 130 5.28 -1.92 10.98
C ILE A 130 5.15 -1.18 12.31
N TYR A 131 5.47 0.11 12.30
CA TYR A 131 5.40 0.99 13.46
C TYR A 131 4.37 2.09 13.26
N CYS A 132 3.66 2.44 14.32
CA CYS A 132 2.62 3.47 14.28
C CYS A 132 2.90 4.68 15.17
N THR A 133 4.02 4.71 15.90
CA THR A 133 4.52 5.89 16.61
C THR A 133 6.03 6.05 16.42
N LEU A 134 6.57 7.18 16.85
CA LEU A 134 7.99 7.54 16.74
C LEU A 134 8.71 7.52 18.10
N ASP A 135 8.04 7.11 19.18
CA ASP A 135 8.51 7.25 20.57
C ASP A 135 9.79 6.45 20.89
N ARG A 136 10.05 5.41 20.08
CA ARG A 136 11.24 4.57 20.18
C ARG A 136 12.52 5.30 19.80
N PHE A 137 12.41 6.37 19.01
CA PHE A 137 13.56 7.13 18.57
C PHE A 137 14.08 8.05 19.67
N LYS A 138 15.41 8.13 19.79
CA LYS A 138 16.13 9.07 20.64
C LYS A 138 17.10 9.88 19.80
N LYS A 139 17.04 11.20 19.93
CA LYS A 139 17.93 12.14 19.25
C LYS A 139 19.37 11.94 19.70
N ARG A 140 20.30 11.86 18.76
CA ARG A 140 21.74 11.69 18.97
C ARG A 140 22.43 13.05 19.02
N LYS A 141 23.68 13.06 19.50
CA LYS A 141 24.52 14.27 19.55
C LYS A 141 24.79 14.89 18.18
N ASN A 142 24.82 14.08 17.13
CA ASN A 142 25.05 14.54 15.74
C ASN A 142 23.77 15.05 15.05
N GLY A 143 22.62 15.09 15.74
CA GLY A 143 21.34 15.55 15.20
C GLY A 143 20.42 14.43 14.72
N ASP A 144 20.95 13.28 14.31
CA ASP A 144 20.17 12.13 13.82
C ASP A 144 19.35 11.46 14.93
N TRP A 145 18.44 10.56 14.53
CA TRP A 145 17.62 9.79 15.45
C TRP A 145 18.03 8.32 15.46
N SER A 146 17.99 7.69 16.63
CA SER A 146 18.34 6.27 16.79
C SER A 146 17.24 5.48 17.48
N ASP A 147 16.98 4.29 16.97
CA ASP A 147 16.22 3.24 17.63
C ASP A 147 17.21 2.14 18.04
N LYS A 148 17.50 2.07 19.34
CA LYS A 148 18.46 1.10 19.88
C LYS A 148 18.00 -0.34 19.76
N ALA A 149 16.68 -0.59 19.85
CA ALA A 149 16.14 -1.95 19.79
C ALA A 149 16.25 -2.51 18.37
N ALA A 150 15.93 -1.69 17.37
CA ALA A 150 16.07 -2.05 15.96
C ALA A 150 17.51 -1.92 15.42
N LYS A 151 18.43 -1.33 16.20
CA LYS A 151 19.77 -0.91 15.75
C LYS A 151 19.73 0.03 14.51
N LEU A 152 18.69 0.84 14.44
CA LEU A 152 18.41 1.72 13.32
C LEU A 152 18.85 3.16 13.63
N VAL A 153 19.40 3.83 12.63
CA VAL A 153 19.70 5.27 12.65
C VAL A 153 19.03 5.90 11.43
N ILE A 154 18.28 6.97 11.64
CA ILE A 154 17.67 7.74 10.56
C ILE A 154 18.11 9.21 10.63
N PRO A 155 18.33 9.87 9.47
CA PRO A 155 18.54 11.31 9.41
C PRO A 155 17.44 12.11 10.11
N ASP A 156 17.77 13.29 10.65
CA ASP A 156 16.75 14.21 11.21
C ASP A 156 15.68 14.56 10.17
N ALA A 157 16.04 14.75 8.90
CA ALA A 157 15.10 15.05 7.83
C ALA A 157 13.99 13.98 7.70
N ASP A 158 14.33 12.69 7.77
CA ASP A 158 13.36 11.59 7.65
C ASP A 158 12.45 11.50 8.88
N TYR A 159 13.00 11.77 10.07
CA TYR A 159 12.19 11.87 11.29
C TYR A 159 11.23 13.07 11.22
N GLN A 160 11.72 14.24 10.80
CA GLN A 160 10.94 15.47 10.67
C GLN A 160 9.91 15.39 9.52
N ALA A 161 10.05 14.48 8.56
CA ALA A 161 9.04 14.26 7.53
C ALA A 161 7.66 13.87 8.12
N CYS A 162 7.64 13.27 9.32
CA CYS A 162 6.41 12.98 10.06
C CYS A 162 5.93 14.13 10.97
N PHE A 163 6.73 15.19 11.15
CA PHE A 163 6.43 16.36 11.99
C PHE A 163 6.65 17.65 11.19
N PRO A 164 5.76 17.95 10.23
CA PRO A 164 5.91 19.14 9.39
C PRO A 164 5.99 20.40 10.26
N GLN A 165 7.14 21.09 10.21
CA GLN A 165 7.40 22.27 11.05
C GLN A 165 6.61 23.50 10.59
N THR A 166 6.03 23.47 9.39
CA THR A 166 5.16 24.54 8.88
C THR A 166 3.93 23.93 8.20
N PRO A 167 2.80 24.67 8.13
CA PRO A 167 1.60 24.22 7.41
C PRO A 167 1.85 23.81 5.95
N ASN A 168 2.90 24.37 5.33
CA ASN A 168 3.25 24.15 3.92
C ASN A 168 4.37 23.12 3.72
N ALA A 169 4.96 22.58 4.78
CA ALA A 169 5.98 21.55 4.66
C ALA A 169 5.36 20.27 4.07
N LYS A 170 6.09 19.61 3.15
CA LYS A 170 5.69 18.30 2.62
C LYS A 170 5.59 17.33 3.81
N LYS A 171 4.41 16.75 3.99
CA LYS A 171 4.15 15.76 5.04
C LYS A 171 4.40 14.38 4.47
N GLY A 172 5.39 13.66 5.00
CA GLY A 172 5.50 12.22 4.77
C GLY A 172 4.32 11.52 5.42
N VAL A 173 3.73 10.54 4.75
CA VAL A 173 2.64 9.70 5.30
C VAL A 173 3.18 8.45 5.97
N ALA A 174 4.25 7.91 5.40
CA ALA A 174 5.00 6.77 5.86
C ALA A 174 6.42 6.83 5.27
N TRP A 175 7.30 5.95 5.72
CA TRP A 175 8.57 5.66 5.08
C TRP A 175 9.02 4.24 5.38
N THR A 176 9.87 3.69 4.52
CA THR A 176 10.45 2.36 4.70
C THR A 176 11.97 2.45 4.75
N ASN A 177 12.57 1.82 5.75
CA ASN A 177 14.01 1.71 5.89
C ASN A 177 14.46 0.26 5.70
N VAL A 178 15.38 0.07 4.75
CA VAL A 178 16.16 -1.15 4.59
C VAL A 178 17.55 -0.89 5.17
N GLN A 179 17.94 -1.63 6.21
CA GLN A 179 19.24 -1.43 6.86
C GLN A 179 20.37 -1.93 5.94
N TYR A 180 20.92 -1.07 5.08
CA TYR A 180 21.93 -1.49 4.09
C TYR A 180 23.17 -2.16 4.69
N ASN A 181 23.59 -1.74 5.87
CA ASN A 181 24.73 -2.31 6.59
C ASN A 181 24.38 -3.60 7.36
N HIS A 182 23.10 -3.97 7.41
CA HIS A 182 22.59 -5.17 8.08
C HIS A 182 21.59 -5.88 7.16
N PRO A 183 22.06 -6.47 6.04
CA PRO A 183 21.21 -7.08 5.03
C PRO A 183 20.39 -8.26 5.54
N GLU A 184 20.75 -8.82 6.69
CA GLU A 184 20.03 -9.88 7.40
C GLU A 184 18.88 -9.34 8.27
N HIS A 185 18.74 -8.02 8.44
CA HIS A 185 17.70 -7.44 9.26
C HIS A 185 16.38 -7.24 8.51
N ALA A 186 15.29 -7.27 9.28
CA ALA A 186 13.95 -6.94 8.80
C ALA A 186 13.88 -5.51 8.20
N SER A 187 12.97 -5.32 7.25
CA SER A 187 12.63 -3.98 6.77
C SER A 187 11.74 -3.29 7.78
N HIS A 188 11.93 -1.98 7.99
CA HIS A 188 11.14 -1.20 8.95
C HIS A 188 10.21 -0.25 8.18
N LEU A 189 8.91 -0.44 8.33
CA LEU A 189 7.88 0.45 7.78
C LEU A 189 7.36 1.34 8.90
N GLN A 190 7.57 2.65 8.80
CA GLN A 190 7.07 3.63 9.74
C GLN A 190 5.84 4.33 9.17
N LEU A 191 4.73 4.31 9.87
CA LEU A 191 3.61 5.23 9.62
C LEU A 191 3.80 6.52 10.41
N CYS A 192 3.58 7.67 9.78
CA CYS A 192 3.63 8.94 10.50
C CYS A 192 2.40 9.08 11.43
N PRO A 193 2.56 9.55 12.69
CA PRO A 193 1.44 9.62 13.64
C PRO A 193 0.23 10.41 13.13
N TRP A 194 0.46 11.58 12.51
CA TRP A 194 -0.61 12.41 11.96
C TRP A 194 -1.41 11.68 10.86
N TRP A 195 -0.75 10.78 10.11
CA TRP A 195 -1.39 9.98 9.08
C TRP A 195 -2.29 8.93 9.71
N VAL A 196 -1.79 8.25 10.75
CA VAL A 196 -2.56 7.31 11.56
C VAL A 196 -3.77 7.99 12.21
N ASP A 197 -3.66 9.22 12.68
CA ASP A 197 -4.82 9.92 13.24
C ASP A 197 -5.86 10.22 12.14
N LEU A 198 -5.41 10.66 10.96
CA LEU A 198 -6.28 10.92 9.81
C LEU A 198 -7.03 9.65 9.35
N ILE A 199 -6.36 8.50 9.28
CA ILE A 199 -6.99 7.25 8.84
C ILE A 199 -8.07 6.80 9.84
N MET A 200 -7.84 7.03 11.14
CA MET A 200 -8.73 6.61 12.21
C MET A 200 -10.03 7.41 12.23
N GLU A 201 -10.00 8.63 11.71
CA GLU A 201 -11.16 9.49 11.53
C GLU A 201 -11.87 9.29 10.17
N ALA A 202 -11.21 8.63 9.22
CA ALA A 202 -11.75 8.45 7.88
C ALA A 202 -12.90 7.43 7.86
N LYS A 203 -14.00 7.81 7.21
CA LYS A 203 -15.17 6.93 7.06
C LYS A 203 -14.92 5.74 6.13
N TYR A 204 -14.04 5.91 5.16
CA TYR A 204 -13.68 4.90 4.18
C TYR A 204 -12.15 4.79 4.16
N VAL A 205 -11.63 3.72 4.75
CA VAL A 205 -10.19 3.56 4.96
C VAL A 205 -9.60 2.58 3.95
N THR A 206 -10.33 1.54 3.61
CA THR A 206 -9.89 0.57 2.61
C THR A 206 -10.77 0.64 1.38
N PHE A 207 -10.29 0.05 0.30
CA PHE A 207 -11.10 -0.13 -0.90
C PHE A 207 -12.41 -0.90 -0.62
N LYS A 208 -12.41 -1.81 0.36
CA LYS A 208 -13.58 -2.58 0.77
C LYS A 208 -14.66 -1.71 1.43
N ASP A 209 -14.27 -0.58 2.00
CA ASP A 209 -15.20 0.31 2.69
C ASP A 209 -15.99 1.20 1.74
N LEU A 210 -15.56 1.36 0.49
CA LEU A 210 -16.21 2.22 -0.50
C LEU A 210 -17.64 1.74 -0.79
N PRO A 211 -18.69 2.49 -0.38
CA PRO A 211 -20.06 2.08 -0.63
C PRO A 211 -20.34 1.94 -2.12
N LYS A 212 -21.21 0.99 -2.48
CA LYS A 212 -21.75 0.82 -3.85
C LYS A 212 -22.17 2.13 -4.54
N LYS A 213 -22.66 3.10 -3.76
CA LYS A 213 -23.14 4.42 -4.21
C LYS A 213 -22.13 5.57 -4.02
N ALA A 214 -21.05 5.39 -3.26
CA ALA A 214 -20.14 6.47 -2.85
C ALA A 214 -19.04 6.79 -3.85
N LEU A 215 -18.99 6.10 -4.99
CA LEU A 215 -18.21 6.57 -6.14
C LEU A 215 -18.80 7.84 -6.78
N LEU A 216 -19.95 8.34 -6.26
CA LEU A 216 -20.48 9.69 -6.47
C LEU A 216 -20.06 10.70 -5.38
N GLY A 217 -19.31 10.25 -4.36
CA GLY A 217 -18.66 11.08 -3.34
C GLY A 217 -17.24 11.62 -3.64
N PRO A 218 -16.67 11.60 -4.87
CA PRO A 218 -15.38 12.25 -5.14
C PRO A 218 -15.37 13.68 -4.66
N ALA A 219 -16.45 14.45 -4.84
CA ALA A 219 -16.47 15.87 -4.49
C ALA A 219 -16.26 16.14 -2.98
N GLU A 220 -16.85 15.36 -2.07
CA GLU A 220 -16.67 15.57 -0.63
C GLU A 220 -15.26 15.15 -0.20
N TRP A 221 -14.80 14.00 -0.68
CA TRP A 221 -13.47 13.49 -0.36
C TRP A 221 -12.37 14.35 -0.97
N GLU A 222 -12.47 14.69 -2.25
CA GLU A 222 -11.64 15.66 -2.95
C GLU A 222 -11.63 17.00 -2.22
N ARG A 223 -12.77 17.49 -1.72
CA ARG A 223 -12.82 18.70 -0.89
C ARG A 223 -12.03 18.54 0.40
N LYS A 224 -12.18 17.44 1.14
CA LYS A 224 -11.40 17.18 2.37
C LYS A 224 -9.91 17.09 2.09
N MET A 225 -9.53 16.41 1.01
CA MET A 225 -8.13 16.31 0.57
C MET A 225 -7.58 17.70 0.18
N LYS A 226 -8.32 18.49 -0.60
CA LYS A 226 -7.95 19.88 -0.92
C LYS A 226 -7.81 20.75 0.33
N GLN A 227 -8.71 20.62 1.30
CA GLN A 227 -8.61 21.31 2.60
C GLN A 227 -7.37 20.88 3.40
N ALA A 228 -6.94 19.62 3.27
CA ALA A 228 -5.68 19.12 3.81
C ALA A 228 -4.45 19.51 2.97
N GLY A 229 -4.60 20.37 1.95
CA GLY A 229 -3.52 20.85 1.08
C GLY A 229 -3.16 19.89 -0.06
N TRP A 230 -3.95 18.83 -0.29
CA TRP A 230 -3.71 17.89 -1.37
C TRP A 230 -4.31 18.38 -2.69
N ASN A 231 -3.43 18.84 -3.57
CA ASN A 231 -3.74 19.09 -4.98
C ASN A 231 -3.33 17.86 -5.81
N GLY A 232 -4.31 17.05 -6.22
CA GLY A 232 -4.15 15.84 -7.00
C GLY A 232 -5.38 15.57 -7.88
N VAL A 233 -5.29 14.57 -8.75
CA VAL A 233 -6.41 14.06 -9.56
C VAL A 233 -7.19 13.00 -8.77
N PRO A 234 -8.43 12.62 -9.17
CA PRO A 234 -9.25 11.74 -8.35
C PRO A 234 -8.57 10.45 -7.87
N ILE A 235 -7.79 9.77 -8.73
CA ILE A 235 -7.05 8.57 -8.33
C ILE A 235 -5.98 8.81 -7.25
N ASP A 236 -5.45 10.03 -7.13
CA ASP A 236 -4.51 10.37 -6.05
C ASP A 236 -5.18 10.28 -4.67
N THR A 237 -6.51 10.39 -4.63
CA THR A 237 -7.29 10.44 -3.39
C THR A 237 -7.97 9.11 -3.06
N VAL A 238 -8.23 8.24 -4.04
CA VAL A 238 -8.91 6.95 -3.81
C VAL A 238 -7.93 5.89 -3.35
N GLY A 239 -8.39 4.97 -2.48
CA GLY A 239 -7.58 3.82 -2.04
C GLY A 239 -6.28 4.26 -1.40
N LEU A 240 -6.33 5.38 -0.68
CA LEU A 240 -5.13 6.10 -0.33
C LEU A 240 -4.24 5.31 0.61
N PHE A 241 -4.89 4.59 1.52
CA PHE A 241 -4.28 3.94 2.64
C PHE A 241 -3.67 2.59 2.27
N ASP A 242 -4.38 1.76 1.50
CA ASP A 242 -3.83 0.51 0.96
C ASP A 242 -2.83 0.76 -0.18
N ARG A 243 -3.00 1.84 -0.97
CA ARG A 243 -1.95 2.28 -1.91
C ARG A 243 -0.67 2.70 -1.19
N THR A 244 -0.77 3.51 -0.12
CA THR A 244 0.41 3.89 0.68
C THR A 244 1.10 2.64 1.23
N PHE A 245 0.36 1.67 1.77
CA PHE A 245 0.96 0.42 2.22
C PHE A 245 1.66 -0.35 1.10
N LEU A 246 1.05 -0.44 -0.09
CA LEU A 246 1.68 -1.10 -1.22
C LEU A 246 2.97 -0.37 -1.64
N HIS A 247 2.94 0.95 -1.74
CA HIS A 247 4.12 1.80 -2.00
C HIS A 247 5.26 1.52 -1.01
N GLU A 248 4.97 1.53 0.28
CA GLU A 248 5.98 1.25 1.30
C GLU A 248 6.49 -0.20 1.23
N LEU A 249 5.61 -1.16 0.97
CA LEU A 249 6.00 -2.56 0.82
C LEU A 249 6.96 -2.77 -0.35
N THR A 250 6.86 -2.00 -1.44
CA THR A 250 7.80 -2.13 -2.57
C THR A 250 9.22 -1.63 -2.25
N HIS A 251 9.37 -0.73 -1.27
CA HIS A 251 10.68 -0.30 -0.78
C HIS A 251 11.39 -1.37 0.06
N THR A 252 10.68 -2.39 0.54
CA THR A 252 11.29 -3.42 1.39
C THR A 252 12.36 -4.21 0.64
N ARG A 253 13.33 -4.73 1.39
CA ARG A 253 14.44 -5.51 0.84
C ARG A 253 13.95 -6.69 0.01
N TYR A 254 12.95 -7.39 0.51
CA TYR A 254 12.39 -8.54 -0.16
C TYR A 254 11.59 -8.17 -1.42
N ALA A 255 10.84 -7.07 -1.39
CA ALA A 255 10.09 -6.61 -2.56
C ALA A 255 11.01 -6.06 -3.67
N GLY A 256 12.24 -5.68 -3.34
CA GLY A 256 13.26 -5.33 -4.32
C GLY A 256 13.64 -3.86 -4.35
N GLU A 257 13.47 -3.16 -3.22
CA GLU A 257 14.06 -1.85 -2.92
C GLU A 257 13.79 -0.81 -4.02
N THR A 258 12.51 -0.52 -4.25
CA THR A 258 12.10 0.55 -5.17
C THR A 258 12.51 1.93 -4.67
N PHE A 259 12.35 2.95 -5.52
CA PHE A 259 12.70 4.34 -5.26
C PHE A 259 11.50 5.27 -5.38
N ASP A 260 11.71 6.50 -4.92
CA ASP A 260 10.76 7.61 -4.91
C ASP A 260 11.09 8.66 -5.97
N ASN A 261 11.05 8.26 -7.23
CA ASN A 261 11.38 9.13 -8.36
C ASN A 261 10.24 10.08 -8.72
N ALA A 262 9.00 9.66 -8.47
CA ALA A 262 7.81 10.45 -8.74
C ALA A 262 6.69 10.06 -7.77
N TYR A 263 5.93 11.07 -7.33
CA TYR A 263 4.75 10.91 -6.49
C TYR A 263 3.52 11.47 -7.17
N LYS A 264 2.36 10.85 -6.96
CA LYS A 264 1.06 11.11 -7.61
C LYS A 264 1.01 10.62 -9.06
N TRP A 265 -0.22 10.44 -9.54
CA TRP A 265 -0.52 9.87 -10.85
C TRP A 265 0.17 10.58 -12.02
N LYS A 266 0.02 11.91 -12.11
CA LYS A 266 0.57 12.70 -13.22
C LYS A 266 2.11 12.66 -13.25
N PRO A 267 2.84 12.92 -12.15
CA PRO A 267 4.30 12.74 -12.15
C PRO A 267 4.74 11.31 -12.43
N CYS A 268 4.04 10.28 -11.95
CA CYS A 268 4.34 8.87 -12.30
C CYS A 268 4.16 8.62 -13.80
N ARG A 269 3.12 9.19 -14.40
CA ARG A 269 2.89 9.15 -15.86
C ARG A 269 4.01 9.87 -16.61
N ASP A 270 4.40 11.06 -16.16
CA ASP A 270 5.49 11.84 -16.77
C ASP A 270 6.84 11.14 -16.66
N LEU A 271 7.05 10.36 -15.58
CA LEU A 271 8.20 9.47 -15.43
C LEU A 271 8.17 8.38 -16.50
N ALA A 272 7.06 7.66 -16.63
CA ALA A 272 6.88 6.59 -17.63
C ALA A 272 7.09 7.08 -19.08
N LYS A 273 6.66 8.31 -19.39
CA LYS A 273 6.83 8.93 -20.71
C LYS A 273 8.29 9.09 -21.14
N LYS A 274 9.18 9.31 -20.17
CA LYS A 274 10.61 9.57 -20.38
C LYS A 274 11.47 8.33 -20.17
N ASP A 275 10.88 7.27 -19.63
CA ASP A 275 11.60 6.10 -19.16
C ASP A 275 12.10 5.22 -20.32
N ILE A 276 13.27 4.62 -20.11
CA ILE A 276 13.76 3.47 -20.86
C ILE A 276 13.52 2.25 -19.96
N PRO A 277 12.51 1.42 -20.24
CA PRO A 277 12.08 0.35 -19.34
C PRO A 277 13.23 -0.54 -18.83
N GLY A 278 13.32 -0.72 -17.52
CA GLY A 278 13.98 -1.88 -16.91
C GLY A 278 15.48 -1.80 -16.60
N ILE A 279 16.14 -0.65 -16.79
CA ILE A 279 17.62 -0.57 -16.64
C ILE A 279 18.07 0.46 -15.59
N ASP A 280 17.35 1.57 -15.40
CA ASP A 280 17.76 2.67 -14.53
C ASP A 280 17.03 2.64 -13.17
N GLU A 281 17.70 3.07 -12.10
CA GLU A 281 17.09 3.45 -10.82
C GLU A 281 15.95 4.45 -10.98
N LYS A 282 16.02 5.32 -12.00
CA LYS A 282 14.99 6.29 -12.36
C LYS A 282 13.84 5.69 -13.17
N SER A 283 13.86 4.39 -13.44
CA SER A 283 12.78 3.76 -14.20
C SER A 283 11.45 3.81 -13.45
N ALA A 284 10.37 3.98 -14.19
CA ALA A 284 9.01 3.92 -13.65
C ALA A 284 8.70 2.56 -13.03
N GLN A 285 9.34 1.48 -13.51
CA GLN A 285 9.22 0.14 -12.92
C GLN A 285 9.94 -0.01 -11.58
N ARG A 286 10.87 0.89 -11.27
CA ARG A 286 11.54 0.97 -9.97
C ARG A 286 10.94 2.10 -9.12
N ASN A 287 9.89 2.79 -9.57
CA ASN A 287 9.22 3.82 -8.79
C ASN A 287 8.08 3.22 -7.96
N ALA A 288 8.16 3.34 -6.63
CA ALA A 288 7.21 2.75 -5.70
C ALA A 288 5.78 3.21 -5.96
N ASP A 289 5.58 4.51 -6.18
CA ASP A 289 4.25 5.07 -6.40
C ASP A 289 3.67 4.66 -7.77
N SER A 290 4.49 4.49 -8.81
CA SER A 290 4.04 3.96 -10.11
C SER A 290 3.48 2.54 -9.97
N ILE A 291 4.15 1.69 -9.19
CA ILE A 291 3.70 0.31 -8.90
C ILE A 291 2.40 0.33 -8.11
N ALA A 292 2.33 1.15 -7.06
CA ALA A 292 1.14 1.25 -6.23
C ALA A 292 -0.07 1.80 -7.00
N PHE A 293 0.12 2.80 -7.88
CA PHE A 293 -0.92 3.32 -8.75
C PHE A 293 -1.39 2.31 -9.80
N ALA A 294 -0.49 1.54 -10.40
CA ALA A 294 -0.88 0.46 -11.30
C ALA A 294 -1.75 -0.58 -10.57
N GLY A 295 -1.34 -1.00 -9.37
CA GLY A 295 -2.12 -1.92 -8.53
C GLY A 295 -3.51 -1.37 -8.20
N LEU A 296 -3.59 -0.10 -7.81
CA LEU A 296 -4.86 0.58 -7.51
C LEU A 296 -5.76 0.66 -8.76
N ALA A 297 -5.22 1.05 -9.91
CA ALA A 297 -5.98 1.17 -11.15
C ALA A 297 -6.54 -0.20 -11.61
N ILE A 298 -5.74 -1.27 -11.51
CA ILE A 298 -6.19 -2.63 -11.79
C ILE A 298 -7.30 -3.06 -10.82
N ARG A 299 -7.13 -2.77 -9.52
CA ARG A 299 -8.14 -3.10 -8.49
C ARG A 299 -9.47 -2.39 -8.74
N LEU A 300 -9.42 -1.09 -9.06
CA LEU A 300 -10.58 -0.29 -9.46
C LEU A 300 -11.30 -0.90 -10.66
N ASN A 301 -10.53 -1.34 -11.66
CA ASN A 301 -11.07 -1.96 -12.87
C ASN A 301 -11.77 -3.30 -12.61
N LYS A 302 -11.25 -4.09 -11.67
CA LYS A 302 -11.79 -5.42 -11.31
C LYS A 302 -12.79 -5.38 -10.17
N TYR A 303 -13.19 -4.19 -9.70
CA TYR A 303 -14.12 -4.10 -8.59
C TYR A 303 -15.50 -4.63 -8.98
N ARG A 304 -15.81 -5.85 -8.54
CA ARG A 304 -16.99 -6.63 -8.96
C ARG A 304 -18.32 -5.88 -8.85
N GLN A 305 -18.45 -4.98 -7.89
CA GLN A 305 -19.72 -4.30 -7.64
C GLN A 305 -19.96 -3.11 -8.57
N ARG A 306 -18.88 -2.43 -9.00
CA ARG A 306 -18.94 -1.25 -9.87
C ARG A 306 -17.54 -0.97 -10.44
N PRO A 307 -17.14 -1.67 -11.50
CA PRO A 307 -15.81 -1.54 -12.04
C PRO A 307 -15.60 -0.12 -12.59
N LEU A 308 -14.47 0.48 -12.22
CA LEU A 308 -14.09 1.83 -12.64
C LEU A 308 -12.95 1.73 -13.64
N ARG A 309 -13.15 2.31 -14.82
CA ARG A 309 -12.08 2.58 -15.76
C ARG A 309 -11.34 3.83 -15.28
N VAL A 310 -10.06 3.69 -15.01
CA VAL A 310 -9.15 4.83 -14.81
C VAL A 310 -8.80 5.39 -16.19
N LEU A 311 -8.72 6.71 -16.33
CA LEU A 311 -8.32 7.41 -17.54
C LEU A 311 -6.89 7.93 -17.42
N GLU A 312 -6.28 8.32 -18.55
CA GLU A 312 -4.87 8.75 -18.59
C GLU A 312 -4.61 9.97 -17.68
N ASP A 313 -5.59 10.84 -17.54
CA ASP A 313 -5.51 12.03 -16.69
C ASP A 313 -5.78 11.75 -15.20
N GLY A 314 -6.03 10.49 -14.83
CA GLY A 314 -6.31 10.04 -13.47
C GLY A 314 -7.76 10.23 -13.04
N MET A 315 -8.66 10.53 -13.99
CA MET A 315 -10.11 10.54 -13.79
C MET A 315 -10.68 9.12 -13.86
N PHE A 316 -11.97 8.99 -13.53
CA PHE A 316 -12.68 7.71 -13.57
C PHE A 316 -13.89 7.75 -14.50
N GLU A 317 -14.20 6.59 -15.05
CA GLU A 317 -15.44 6.32 -15.77
C GLU A 317 -16.06 5.02 -15.26
N ILE A 318 -17.37 5.02 -15.11
CA ILE A 318 -18.11 3.83 -14.68
C ILE A 318 -18.28 2.93 -15.89
N LYS A 319 -17.87 1.67 -15.75
CA LYS A 319 -18.15 0.62 -16.74
C LYS A 319 -19.56 0.04 -16.57
#